data_AF-A0A352HQ92-F1
#
_entry.id   AF-A0A352HQ92-F1
#
_cell.length_a   1.000
_cell.length_b   1.000
_cell.length_c   1.000
_cell.angle_alpha   90.00
_cell.angle_beta   90.00
_cell.angle_gamma   90.00
#
_symmetry.space_group_name_H-M   'P 1'
#
loop_
_entity.id
_entity.type
_entity.pdbx_description
1 polymer ?
#
loop_
_entity_poly.entity_id
_entity_poly.type
_entity_poly.pdbx_seq_one_letter_code
_entity_poly.pdbx_strand_id
1 'polypeptide(L)' 'FKYTKKRYGEGRRIFKMTPLHHHFQREAPAGEKILFNHPARPIPESKIVLRFWIVGILLAAMTFVTLKIR' A
#
# COMPACT_ATOMS: atom_id res chain seq x y z
N PHE A 1 7.21 8.22 -14.79
CA PHE A 1 5.90 8.40 -15.47
C PHE A 1 5.88 8.07 -16.97
N LYS A 2 6.93 7.48 -17.56
CA LYS A 2 6.97 7.18 -19.02
C LYS A 2 5.83 6.24 -19.46
N TYR A 3 5.53 5.22 -18.66
CA TYR A 3 4.44 4.26 -18.91
C TYR A 3 3.04 4.90 -18.73
N THR A 4 2.81 5.62 -17.63
CA THR A 4 1.50 6.25 -17.36
C THR A 4 1.20 7.39 -18.32
N LYS A 5 2.21 8.15 -18.76
CA LYS A 5 2.06 9.22 -19.75
C LYS A 5 1.69 8.67 -21.13
N LYS A 6 2.25 7.52 -21.52
CA LYS A 6 1.89 6.82 -22.77
C LYS A 6 0.47 6.24 -22.74
N ARG A 7 0.01 5.75 -21.58
CA ARG A 7 -1.30 5.07 -21.44
C ARG A 7 -2.46 5.99 -21.10
N TYR A 8 -2.22 7.07 -20.36
CA TYR A 8 -3.27 7.95 -19.81
C TYR A 8 -3.07 9.43 -20.18
N GLY A 9 -2.12 9.77 -21.05
CA GLY A 9 -1.79 11.15 -21.45
C GLY A 9 -1.01 11.96 -20.40
N GLU A 10 -1.06 11.53 -19.12
CA GLU A 10 -0.49 12.26 -17.98
C GLU A 10 0.32 11.35 -17.05
N GLY A 11 1.23 11.96 -16.27
CA GLY A 11 1.96 11.27 -15.22
C GLY A 11 1.07 10.94 -14.04
N ARG A 12 0.79 9.66 -13.80
CA ARG A 12 0.00 9.19 -12.66
C ARG A 12 0.88 8.41 -11.69
N ARG A 13 0.71 8.62 -10.39
CA ARG A 13 1.41 7.86 -9.34
C ARG A 13 0.59 6.63 -8.97
N ILE A 14 1.24 5.56 -8.52
CA ILE A 14 0.54 4.35 -8.06
C ILE A 14 0.06 4.54 -6.62
N PHE A 15 0.91 5.06 -5.74
CA PHE A 15 0.61 5.34 -4.34
C PHE A 15 0.63 6.85 -4.05
N LYS A 16 -0.17 7.29 -3.06
CA LYS A 16 -0.11 8.64 -2.45
C LYS A 16 1.30 9.03 -2.00
N MET A 17 1.99 8.11 -1.32
CA MET A 17 3.37 8.24 -0.89
C MET A 17 3.96 6.84 -0.74
N THR A 18 5.26 6.72 -0.95
CA THR A 18 6.03 5.51 -0.67
C THR A 18 6.97 5.79 0.50
N PRO A 19 7.25 4.83 1.39
CA PRO A 19 6.78 3.43 1.46
C PRO A 19 5.28 3.21 1.81
N LEU A 20 4.82 1.97 1.69
CA LEU A 20 3.38 1.59 1.74
C LEU A 20 2.66 2.01 3.03
N HIS A 21 3.33 2.03 4.19
CA HIS A 21 2.69 2.48 5.44
C HIS A 21 2.33 3.97 5.39
N HIS A 22 3.16 4.81 4.74
CA HIS A 22 2.85 6.23 4.54
C HIS A 22 1.70 6.45 3.56
N HIS A 23 1.44 5.50 2.65
CA HIS A 23 0.26 5.54 1.79
C HIS A 23 -1.04 5.55 2.59
N PHE A 24 -1.10 4.78 3.69
CA PHE A 24 -2.27 4.68 4.55
C PHE A 24 -2.38 5.81 5.57
N GLN A 25 -1.25 6.45 5.89
CA GLN A 25 -1.18 7.56 6.85
C GLN A 25 -1.58 8.90 6.23
N ARG A 26 -1.27 9.13 4.94
CA ARG A 26 -1.52 10.43 4.28
C ARG A 26 -2.89 10.51 3.60
N GLU A 27 -3.46 11.71 3.64
CA GLU A 27 -4.59 12.09 2.80
C GLU A 27 -4.22 12.01 1.32
N ALA A 28 -5.23 11.78 0.48
CA ALA A 28 -5.05 11.85 -0.97
C ALA A 28 -4.65 13.28 -1.34
N PRO A 29 -3.45 13.53 -1.90
CA PRO A 29 -3.07 14.87 -2.33
C PRO A 29 -4.05 15.39 -3.40
N ALA A 30 -4.60 16.58 -3.15
CA ALA A 30 -5.49 17.25 -4.08
C ALA A 30 -4.71 17.62 -5.35
N GLY A 31 -5.14 17.07 -6.50
CA GLY A 31 -4.55 17.36 -7.82
C GLY A 31 -3.59 16.30 -8.38
N GLU A 32 -3.11 15.33 -7.57
CA GLU A 32 -2.31 14.23 -8.09
C GLU A 32 -3.20 13.06 -8.52
N LYS A 33 -3.13 12.67 -9.79
CA LYS A 33 -3.84 11.49 -10.31
C LYS A 33 -3.17 10.21 -9.79
N ILE A 34 -3.75 9.63 -8.75
CA ILE A 34 -3.28 8.40 -8.13
C ILE A 34 -4.15 7.23 -8.62
N LEU A 35 -3.51 6.15 -9.10
CA LEU A 35 -4.22 4.97 -9.58
C LEU A 35 -4.88 4.18 -8.45
N PHE A 36 -4.24 4.10 -7.28
CA PHE A 36 -4.78 3.44 -6.09
C PHE A 36 -5.00 4.47 -4.98
N ASN A 37 -6.24 4.97 -4.86
CA ASN A 37 -6.61 6.02 -3.90
C ASN A 37 -7.39 5.49 -2.67
N HIS A 38 -7.30 4.19 -2.39
CA HIS A 38 -7.99 3.59 -1.26
C HIS A 38 -7.01 3.36 -0.10
N PRO A 39 -7.29 3.81 1.13
CA PRO A 39 -8.49 4.52 1.63
C PRO A 39 -8.43 6.04 1.36
N ALA A 40 -9.58 6.69 1.17
CA ALA A 40 -9.63 8.15 0.97
C ALA A 40 -9.21 8.94 2.22
N ARG A 41 -9.52 8.42 3.42
CA ARG A 41 -9.24 9.05 4.72
C ARG A 41 -7.92 8.52 5.33
N PRO A 42 -7.19 9.34 6.11
CA PRO A 42 -6.04 8.90 6.88
C PRO A 42 -6.41 7.85 7.91
N ILE A 43 -5.53 6.87 8.07
CA ILE A 43 -5.62 5.91 9.16
C ILE A 43 -4.59 6.30 10.23
N PRO A 44 -4.94 6.29 11.52
CA PRO A 44 -3.98 6.46 12.60
C PRO A 44 -2.85 5.43 12.53
N GLU A 45 -1.63 5.85 12.81
CA GLU A 45 -0.42 5.03 12.65
C GLU A 45 -0.50 3.72 13.43
N SER A 46 -0.98 3.74 14.68
CA SER A 46 -1.15 2.54 15.51
C SER A 46 -2.04 1.49 14.84
N LYS A 47 -3.10 1.93 14.14
CA LYS A 47 -4.02 1.03 13.43
C LYS A 47 -3.38 0.44 12.17
N ILE A 48 -2.50 1.19 11.51
CA ILE A 48 -1.72 0.69 10.36
C ILE A 48 -0.75 -0.39 10.86
N VAL A 49 0.05 -0.09 11.89
CA VAL A 49 1.04 -1.04 12.45
C VAL A 49 0.38 -2.36 12.84
N LEU A 50 -0.74 -2.32 13.56
CA LEU A 50 -1.48 -3.53 13.95
C LEU A 50 -1.95 -4.35 12.75
N ARG A 51 -2.43 -3.72 11.67
CA ARG A 51 -2.84 -4.44 10.45
C ARG A 51 -1.67 -5.11 9.76
N PHE A 52 -0.51 -4.44 9.69
CA PHE A 52 0.71 -5.04 9.16
C PHE A 52 1.19 -6.21 10.01
N TRP A 53 1.06 -6.13 11.33
CA TRP A 53 1.38 -7.25 12.23
C TRP A 53 0.51 -8.47 11.98
N ILE A 54 -0.81 -8.30 11.85
CA ILE A 54 -1.73 -9.42 11.56
C ILE A 54 -1.31 -10.14 10.27
N VAL A 55 -1.04 -9.39 9.20
CA VAL A 55 -0.59 -9.97 7.93
C VAL A 55 0.79 -10.64 8.07
N GLY A 56 1.72 -10.04 8.81
CA GLY A 56 3.04 -10.60 9.07
C GLY A 56 3.00 -11.93 9.83
N ILE A 57 2.15 -12.03 10.86
CA ILE A 57 1.96 -13.25 11.64
C ILE A 57 1.31 -14.35 10.77
N LEU A 58 0.32 -14.01 9.96
CA LEU A 58 -0.30 -14.96 9.03
C LEU A 58 0.71 -15.50 8.01
N LEU A 59 1.53 -14.62 7.43
CA LEU A 59 2.60 -15.02 6.52
C LEU A 59 3.64 -15.90 7.22
N ALA A 60 4.06 -15.54 8.44
CA ALA A 60 4.98 -16.34 9.24
C ALA A 60 4.40 -17.74 9.52
N ALA A 61 3.14 -17.83 9.93
CA ALA A 61 2.46 -19.11 10.12
C ALA A 61 2.44 -19.96 8.84
N MET A 62 2.13 -19.35 7.68
CA MET A 62 2.20 -20.05 6.39
C MET A 62 3.61 -20.55 6.06
N THR A 63 4.66 -19.78 6.37
CA THR A 63 6.05 -20.24 6.19
C THR A 63 6.36 -21.45 7.06
N PHE A 64 5.91 -21.48 8.32
CA PHE A 64 6.09 -22.64 9.20
C PHE A 64 5.37 -23.89 8.69
N VAL A 65 4.15 -23.75 8.19
CA VAL A 65 3.41 -24.87 7.57
C VAL A 65 4.16 -25.39 6.35
N THR A 66 4.65 -24.49 5.49
CA THR A 66 5.38 -24.87 4.27
C THR A 66 6.70 -25.57 4.59
N LEU A 67 7.42 -25.12 5.63
CA LEU A 67 8.68 -25.73 6.07
C LEU A 67 8.51 -27.15 6.61
N LYS A 68 7.36 -27.47 7.23
CA LYS A 68 7.05 -28.82 7.74
C LYS A 68 6.56 -29.82 6.69
N ILE A 69 6.27 -29.36 5.47
CA ILE A 69 5.83 -30.22 4.36
C ILE A 69 7.01 -30.92 3.66
N ARG A 70 8.25 -30.62 4.07
CA ARG A 70 9.45 -31.37 3.67
C ARG A 70 9.78 -32.49 4.64
#